data_AF-A0A1G1DGG3-F1
#
_entry.id   AF-A0A1G1DGG3-F1
#
_cell.length_a   1.000
_cell.length_b   1.000
_cell.length_c   1.000
_cell.angle_alpha   90.00
_cell.angle_beta   90.00
_cell.angle_gamma   90.00
#
_symmetry.space_group_name_H-M   'P 1'
#
loop_
_entity.id
_entity.type
_entity.pdbx_description
1 polymer ?
#
loop_
_entity_poly.entity_id
_entity_poly.type
_entity_poly.pdbx_seq_one_letter_code
_entity_poly.pdbx_strand_id
1 'polypeptide(L)'
;MRYLKIHTLEKGWCDKNEVLLHTAFQLLTDFIEKEKPDKIVDWNADKLHRQAWKEIKSLYNWWKKERPARKSPLDNKRLKHPPLKFEKIPDSDLYKMVEYDKKKYANYYRALEEHWKLEQKWEEEDQRNLHRLIDIRKFLWT
;
A
#
# COMPACT_ATOMS: atom_id res chain seq x y z
N MET A 1 13.12 -1.99 26.16
CA MET A 1 11.87 -2.08 25.37
C MET A 1 12.24 -2.33 23.91
N ARG A 2 11.72 -3.37 23.26
CA ARG A 2 11.92 -3.59 21.81
C ARG A 2 10.78 -2.89 21.06
N TYR A 3 11.11 -2.15 20.02
CA TYR A 3 10.13 -1.49 19.15
C TYR A 3 10.45 -1.78 17.69
N LEU A 4 9.42 -1.94 16.85
CA LEU A 4 9.57 -2.05 15.40
C LEU A 4 9.41 -0.67 14.79
N LYS A 5 10.44 -0.19 14.08
CA LYS A 5 10.36 1.08 13.35
C LYS A 5 9.89 0.82 11.93
N ILE A 6 8.72 1.35 11.58
CA ILE A 6 8.17 1.29 10.22
C ILE A 6 8.77 2.45 9.41
N HIS A 7 9.59 2.15 8.40
CA HIS A 7 10.32 3.16 7.64
C HIS A 7 9.51 3.75 6.47
N THR A 8 8.45 3.05 6.07
CA THR A 8 7.64 3.33 4.89
C THR A 8 6.39 4.18 5.17
N LEU A 9 6.09 4.46 6.44
CA LEU A 9 4.98 5.33 6.83
C LEU A 9 5.49 6.71 7.19
N GLU A 10 4.85 7.74 6.65
CA GLU A 10 5.12 9.13 7.02
C GLU A 10 4.60 9.44 8.43
N LYS A 11 5.07 10.56 8.99
CA LYS A 11 4.56 11.04 10.28
C LYS A 11 3.14 11.58 10.09
N GLY A 12 2.19 11.09 10.88
CA GLY A 12 0.83 11.60 10.86
C GLY A 12 -0.20 10.55 11.23
N TRP A 13 -1.46 10.88 10.99
CA TRP A 13 -2.55 9.91 11.05
C TRP A 13 -2.48 8.96 9.86
N CYS A 14 -2.75 7.68 10.10
CA CYS A 14 -2.77 6.63 9.10
C CYS A 14 -3.81 5.59 9.53
N ASP A 15 -4.56 5.07 8.56
CA ASP A 15 -5.54 4.02 8.81
C ASP A 15 -4.91 2.75 9.35
N LYS A 16 -5.66 2.02 10.18
CA LYS A 16 -5.13 0.83 10.86
C LYS A 16 -4.85 -0.35 9.93
N ASN A 17 -5.57 -0.46 8.79
CA ASN A 17 -5.28 -1.44 7.75
C ASN A 17 -3.90 -1.18 7.12
N GLU A 18 -3.59 0.07 6.76
CA GLU A 18 -2.28 0.47 6.24
C GLU A 18 -1.18 0.24 7.28
N VAL A 19 -1.41 0.61 8.55
CA VAL A 19 -0.44 0.33 9.63
C VAL A 19 -0.16 -1.17 9.74
N LEU A 20 -1.18 -2.02 9.66
CA LEU A 20 -1.02 -3.47 9.72
C LEU A 20 -0.17 -4.00 8.54
N LEU A 21 -0.49 -3.58 7.31
CA LEU A 21 0.23 -3.98 6.11
C LEU A 21 1.71 -3.55 6.20
N HIS A 22 1.95 -2.28 6.48
CA HIS A 22 3.30 -1.73 6.60
C HIS A 22 4.10 -2.37 7.74
N THR A 23 3.46 -2.73 8.85
CA THR A 23 4.09 -3.48 9.94
C THR A 23 4.56 -4.86 9.48
N ALA A 24 3.68 -5.61 8.82
CA ALA A 24 3.99 -6.96 8.34
C ALA A 24 5.14 -6.95 7.33
N PHE A 25 5.12 -6.02 6.38
CA PHE A 25 6.18 -5.92 5.38
C PHE A 25 7.47 -5.27 5.91
N GLN A 26 7.41 -4.52 7.00
CA GLN A 26 8.62 -4.10 7.72
C GLN A 26 9.35 -5.31 8.32
N LEU A 27 8.62 -6.28 8.87
CA LEU A 27 9.23 -7.53 9.37
C LEU A 27 9.89 -8.32 8.24
N LEU A 28 9.22 -8.46 7.09
CA LEU A 28 9.81 -9.10 5.90
C LEU A 28 11.08 -8.38 5.43
N THR A 29 11.04 -7.05 5.42
CA THR A 29 12.19 -6.22 5.02
C THR A 29 13.36 -6.40 5.98
N ASP A 30 13.10 -6.38 7.28
CA ASP A 30 14.12 -6.58 8.31
C ASP A 30 14.74 -7.98 8.22
N PHE A 31 13.92 -9.02 8.03
CA PHE A 31 14.38 -10.39 7.81
C PHE A 31 15.37 -10.45 6.64
N ILE A 32 15.02 -9.90 5.47
CA ILE A 32 15.88 -9.96 4.28
C ILE A 32 17.12 -9.08 4.42
N GLU A 33 16.95 -7.82 4.81
CA GLU A 33 18.03 -6.82 4.75
C GLU A 33 18.99 -6.92 5.95
N LYS A 34 18.47 -7.23 7.15
CA LYS A 34 19.26 -7.24 8.40
C LYS A 34 19.74 -8.64 8.75
N GLU A 35 18.86 -9.64 8.71
CA GLU A 35 19.19 -11.01 9.13
C GLU A 35 19.91 -11.80 8.03
N LYS A 36 19.73 -11.41 6.75
CA LYS A 36 20.43 -11.97 5.59
C LYS A 36 20.34 -13.51 5.54
N PRO A 37 19.11 -14.06 5.53
CA PRO A 37 18.85 -15.50 5.58
C PRO A 37 19.43 -16.25 4.39
N ASP A 38 19.72 -15.56 3.28
CA ASP A 38 20.40 -16.12 2.10
C ASP A 38 21.82 -16.62 2.39
N LYS A 39 22.42 -16.15 3.49
CA LYS A 39 23.79 -16.50 3.88
C LYS A 39 23.88 -17.63 4.91
N ILE A 40 22.77 -17.97 5.56
CA ILE A 40 22.76 -18.83 6.74
C ILE A 40 21.74 -19.97 6.68
N VAL A 41 20.71 -19.85 5.83
CA VAL A 41 19.71 -20.92 5.62
C VAL A 41 19.95 -21.58 4.27
N ASP A 42 20.00 -22.92 4.24
CA ASP A 42 19.97 -23.69 3.00
C ASP A 42 18.55 -23.74 2.43
N TRP A 43 18.20 -22.72 1.63
CA TRP A 43 16.92 -22.65 0.94
C TRP A 43 16.72 -23.74 -0.12
N ASN A 44 17.77 -24.49 -0.48
CA ASN A 44 17.69 -25.58 -1.45
C ASN A 44 17.48 -26.96 -0.81
N ALA A 45 17.49 -27.05 0.53
CA ALA A 45 17.37 -28.30 1.27
C ALA A 45 16.18 -29.16 0.82
N ASP A 46 15.02 -28.55 0.61
CA ASP A 46 13.83 -29.25 0.10
C ASP A 46 12.91 -28.38 -0.76
N LYS A 47 11.85 -28.99 -1.28
CA LYS A 47 10.86 -28.32 -2.13
C LYS A 47 10.14 -27.18 -1.41
N LEU A 48 9.83 -27.35 -0.12
CA LEU A 48 9.09 -26.36 0.66
C LEU A 48 9.95 -25.12 0.91
N HIS A 49 11.23 -25.29 1.27
CA HIS A 49 12.17 -24.19 1.44
C HIS A 49 12.41 -23.44 0.13
N ARG A 50 12.57 -24.14 -0.99
CA ARG A 50 12.71 -23.49 -2.31
C ARG A 50 11.48 -22.67 -2.69
N GLN A 51 10.28 -23.20 -2.43
CA GLN A 51 9.03 -22.50 -2.69
C GLN A 51 8.87 -21.28 -1.78
N ALA A 52 9.13 -21.44 -0.47
CA ALA A 52 9.09 -20.34 0.49
C ALA A 52 10.07 -19.23 0.11
N TRP A 53 11.31 -19.58 -0.27
CA TRP A 53 12.30 -18.57 -0.66
C TRP A 53 11.92 -17.80 -1.92
N LYS A 54 11.34 -18.48 -2.91
CA LYS A 54 10.79 -17.83 -4.10
C LYS A 54 9.70 -16.82 -3.71
N GLU A 55 8.84 -17.22 -2.79
CA GLU A 55 7.71 -16.41 -2.32
C GLU A 55 8.16 -15.19 -1.51
N ILE A 56 9.08 -15.39 -0.56
CA ILE A 56 9.75 -14.33 0.22
C ILE A 56 10.34 -13.26 -0.72
N LYS A 57 11.11 -13.68 -1.72
CA LYS A 57 11.71 -12.75 -2.71
C LYS A 57 10.67 -12.03 -3.57
N SER A 58 9.60 -12.72 -3.97
CA SER A 58 8.51 -12.13 -4.74
C SER A 58 7.82 -11.03 -3.94
N LEU A 59 7.41 -11.31 -2.70
CA LEU A 59 6.73 -10.36 -1.82
C LEU A 59 7.62 -9.17 -1.47
N TYR A 60 8.91 -9.42 -1.22
CA TYR A 60 9.87 -8.36 -0.96
C TYR A 60 10.08 -7.43 -2.16
N ASN A 61 10.22 -8.00 -3.37
CA ASN A 61 10.33 -7.21 -4.59
C ASN A 61 9.07 -6.39 -4.84
N TRP A 62 7.90 -6.99 -4.66
CA TRP A 62 6.63 -6.28 -4.77
C TRP A 62 6.59 -5.09 -3.81
N TRP A 63 6.93 -5.30 -2.53
CA TRP A 63 6.92 -4.26 -1.52
C TRP A 63 7.91 -3.13 -1.79
N LYS A 64 9.14 -3.45 -2.21
CA LYS A 64 10.21 -2.46 -2.39
C LYS A 64 10.16 -1.74 -3.72
N LYS A 65 9.55 -2.34 -4.75
CA LYS A 65 9.63 -1.83 -6.12
C LYS A 65 8.26 -1.64 -6.76
N GLU A 66 7.41 -2.65 -6.75
CA GLU A 66 6.16 -2.64 -7.54
C GLU A 66 5.09 -1.77 -6.88
N ARG A 67 4.80 -1.98 -5.59
CA ARG A 67 3.81 -1.19 -4.83
C ARG A 67 4.14 0.31 -4.83
N PRO A 68 5.38 0.74 -4.51
CA PRO A 68 5.73 2.17 -4.54
C PRO A 68 5.75 2.79 -5.94
N ALA A 69 5.82 1.97 -7.01
CA ALA A 69 5.82 2.46 -8.39
C ALA A 69 4.42 2.67 -8.99
N ARG A 70 3.35 2.40 -8.21
CA ARG A 70 1.96 2.67 -8.60
C ARG A 70 1.81 4.16 -8.96
N LYS A 71 1.00 4.44 -9.98
CA LYS A 71 0.69 5.79 -10.44
C LYS A 71 -0.81 5.99 -10.48
N SER A 72 -1.28 7.06 -9.85
CA SER A 72 -2.66 7.48 -9.96
C SER A 72 -2.85 8.35 -11.21
N PRO A 73 -3.96 8.19 -11.95
CA PRO A 73 -4.38 9.17 -12.95
C PRO A 73 -4.50 10.60 -12.39
N LEU A 74 -4.76 10.72 -11.08
CA LEU A 74 -4.82 12.01 -10.37
C LEU A 74 -3.45 12.65 -10.13
N ASP A 75 -2.34 11.90 -10.25
CA ASP A 75 -0.97 12.45 -10.13
C ASP A 75 -0.56 13.30 -11.34
N ASN A 76 -1.38 13.31 -12.39
CA ASN A 76 -1.13 14.10 -13.58
C ASN A 76 -1.22 15.60 -13.27
N LYS A 77 -0.06 16.26 -13.15
CA LYS A 77 0.05 17.71 -12.87
C LYS A 77 -0.66 18.63 -13.87
N ARG A 78 -1.02 18.13 -15.06
CA ARG A 78 -1.77 18.91 -16.07
C ARG A 78 -3.29 18.83 -15.86
N LEU A 79 -3.75 17.99 -14.95
CA LEU A 79 -5.16 17.84 -14.63
C LEU A 79 -5.66 19.08 -13.89
N LYS A 80 -6.77 19.66 -14.35
CA LYS A 80 -7.41 20.76 -13.64
C LYS A 80 -8.26 20.18 -12.52
N HIS A 81 -7.89 20.45 -11.28
CA HIS A 81 -8.66 20.03 -10.12
C HIS A 81 -9.76 21.05 -9.81
N PRO A 82 -10.98 20.59 -9.45
CA PRO A 82 -11.94 21.49 -8.83
C PRO A 82 -11.37 22.01 -7.50
N PRO A 83 -11.53 23.31 -7.18
CA PRO A 83 -11.14 23.83 -5.85
C PRO A 83 -12.00 23.13 -4.79
N LEU A 84 -11.56 23.04 -3.53
CA LEU A 84 -12.41 22.52 -2.44
C LEU A 84 -13.17 23.70 -1.81
N LYS A 85 -14.51 23.67 -1.82
CA LYS A 85 -15.40 24.71 -1.28
C LYS A 85 -16.51 24.08 -0.46
N PHE A 86 -16.86 24.76 0.63
CA PHE A 86 -17.90 24.37 1.54
C PHE A 86 -18.88 25.53 1.76
N GLU A 87 -20.16 25.20 1.88
CA GLU A 87 -21.24 26.14 2.17
C GLU A 87 -21.91 25.74 3.48
N LYS A 88 -22.22 26.72 4.34
CA LYS A 88 -22.96 26.46 5.57
C LYS A 88 -24.39 26.04 5.24
N ILE A 89 -24.88 24.99 5.88
CA ILE A 89 -26.28 24.56 5.75
C ILE A 89 -27.15 25.48 6.62
N PRO A 90 -28.25 26.05 6.11
CA PRO A 90 -29.16 26.85 6.92
C PRO A 90 -29.63 26.08 8.16
N ASP A 91 -29.70 26.78 9.30
CA ASP A 91 -30.17 26.23 10.58
C ASP A 91 -29.39 25.01 11.09
N SER A 92 -28.13 24.88 10.66
CA SER A 92 -27.22 23.80 11.07
C SER A 92 -25.81 24.32 11.31
N ASP A 93 -25.06 23.64 12.18
CA ASP A 93 -23.62 23.84 12.36
C ASP A 93 -22.78 23.08 11.33
N LEU A 94 -23.45 22.37 10.40
CA LEU A 94 -22.80 21.57 9.36
C LEU A 94 -22.55 22.38 8.09
N TYR A 95 -21.54 21.94 7.34
CA TYR A 95 -21.19 22.46 6.03
C TYR A 95 -21.38 21.38 4.98
N LYS A 96 -21.88 21.75 3.80
CA LYS A 96 -21.94 20.88 2.62
C LYS A 96 -20.81 21.23 1.67
N MET A 97 -20.23 20.21 1.04
CA MET A 97 -19.31 20.43 -0.07
C MET A 97 -20.10 20.91 -1.30
N VAL A 98 -19.60 21.95 -1.97
CA VAL A 98 -20.24 22.50 -3.18
C VAL A 98 -19.91 21.61 -4.37
N GLU A 99 -20.92 21.16 -5.11
CA GLU A 99 -20.71 20.43 -6.36
C GLU A 99 -20.20 21.35 -7.47
N TYR A 100 -19.22 20.86 -8.25
CA TYR A 100 -18.64 21.60 -9.37
C TYR A 100 -19.27 21.23 -10.70
N ASP A 101 -19.13 22.12 -11.67
CA ASP A 101 -19.53 21.87 -13.05
C ASP A 101 -18.78 20.65 -13.62
N LYS A 102 -19.52 19.54 -13.74
CA LYS A 102 -19.04 18.27 -14.27
C LYS A 102 -18.52 18.39 -15.70
N LYS A 103 -19.04 19.32 -16.51
CA LYS A 103 -18.55 19.55 -17.88
C LYS A 103 -17.20 20.26 -17.86
N LYS A 104 -17.04 21.29 -17.02
CA LYS A 104 -15.78 22.03 -16.87
C LYS A 104 -14.62 21.14 -16.39
N TYR A 105 -14.92 20.19 -15.52
CA TYR A 105 -13.93 19.27 -14.91
C TYR A 105 -14.08 17.83 -15.42
N ALA A 106 -14.60 17.61 -16.63
CA ALA A 106 -14.89 16.27 -17.15
C ALA A 106 -13.67 15.33 -17.14
N ASN A 107 -12.48 15.84 -17.47
CA ASN A 107 -11.25 15.06 -17.44
C ASN A 107 -10.84 14.65 -16.02
N TYR A 108 -11.10 15.51 -15.02
CA TYR A 108 -10.85 15.19 -13.61
C TYR A 108 -11.78 14.08 -13.14
N TYR A 109 -13.07 14.16 -13.44
CA TYR A 109 -14.03 13.11 -13.06
C TYR A 109 -13.73 11.78 -13.74
N ARG A 110 -13.28 11.78 -14.99
CA ARG A 110 -12.82 10.55 -15.66
C ARG A 110 -11.59 9.95 -14.97
N ALA A 111 -10.59 10.78 -14.66
CA ALA A 111 -9.40 10.34 -13.95
C ALA A 111 -9.73 9.84 -12.53
N LEU A 112 -10.70 10.46 -11.86
CA LEU A 112 -11.19 10.04 -10.55
C LEU A 112 -11.88 8.67 -10.60
N GLU A 113 -12.72 8.43 -11.61
CA GLU A 113 -13.36 7.13 -11.81
C GLU A 113 -12.33 6.03 -12.10
N GLU A 114 -11.34 6.33 -12.96
CA GLU A 114 -10.23 5.41 -13.23
C GLU A 114 -9.38 5.14 -11.99
N HIS A 115 -9.12 6.17 -11.19
CA HIS A 115 -8.39 6.05 -9.93
C HIS A 115 -9.11 5.14 -8.94
N TRP A 116 -10.42 5.30 -8.74
CA TRP A 116 -11.18 4.43 -7.83
C TRP A 116 -11.16 2.96 -8.27
N LYS A 117 -11.19 2.69 -9.58
CA LYS A 117 -11.04 1.32 -10.10
C LYS A 117 -9.65 0.75 -9.84
N LEU A 118 -8.62 1.59 -9.86
CA LEU A 118 -7.25 1.18 -9.54
C LEU A 118 -7.07 0.95 -8.04
N GLU A 119 -7.62 1.82 -7.19
CA GLU A 119 -7.58 1.66 -5.73
C GLU A 119 -8.17 0.33 -5.29
N GLN A 120 -9.33 -0.05 -5.83
CA GLN A 120 -9.93 -1.36 -5.51
C GLN A 120 -9.00 -2.52 -5.87
N LYS A 121 -8.35 -2.47 -7.04
CA LYS A 121 -7.38 -3.49 -7.46
C LYS A 121 -6.14 -3.51 -6.59
N TRP A 122 -5.68 -2.34 -6.16
CA TRP A 122 -4.53 -2.21 -5.28
C TRP A 122 -4.82 -2.73 -3.88
N GLU A 123 -6.01 -2.47 -3.34
CA GLU A 123 -6.46 -3.01 -2.06
C GLU A 123 -6.56 -4.55 -2.11
N GLU A 124 -7.14 -5.10 -3.19
CA GLU A 124 -7.21 -6.55 -3.39
C GLU A 124 -5.81 -7.18 -3.51
N GLU A 125 -4.87 -6.51 -4.17
CA GLU A 125 -3.48 -6.93 -4.25
C GLU A 125 -2.77 -6.88 -2.90
N ASP A 126 -2.95 -5.78 -2.15
CA ASP A 126 -2.37 -5.60 -0.82
C ASP A 126 -2.88 -6.69 0.13
N GLN A 127 -4.19 -6.97 0.13
CA GLN A 127 -4.78 -8.06 0.92
C GLN A 127 -4.24 -9.43 0.52
N ARG A 128 -4.17 -9.72 -0.78
CA ARG A 128 -3.64 -10.99 -1.30
C ARG A 128 -2.19 -11.19 -0.89
N ASN A 129 -1.36 -10.16 -0.99
CA ASN A 129 0.05 -10.24 -0.63
C ASN A 129 0.28 -10.31 0.88
N LEU A 130 -0.60 -9.70 1.68
CA LEU A 130 -0.61 -9.91 3.12
C LEU A 130 -0.93 -11.37 3.47
N HIS A 131 -1.95 -11.99 2.86
CA HIS A 131 -2.24 -13.41 3.06
C HIS A 131 -1.04 -14.30 2.70
N ARG A 132 -0.44 -14.08 1.52
CA ARG A 132 0.77 -14.80 1.07
C ARG A 132 1.91 -14.70 2.08
N LEU A 133 2.11 -13.52 2.68
CA LEU A 133 3.12 -13.32 3.73
C LEU A 133 2.79 -14.10 5.01
N ILE A 134 1.52 -14.12 5.44
CA ILE A 134 1.08 -14.89 6.61
C ILE A 134 1.29 -16.40 6.38
N ASP A 135 1.04 -16.90 5.17
CA ASP A 135 1.20 -18.32 4.85
C ASP A 135 2.65 -18.80 4.94
N ILE A 136 3.60 -17.93 4.59
CA ILE A 136 5.04 -18.24 4.66
C ILE A 136 5.70 -17.86 5.98
N ARG A 137 4.95 -17.31 6.95
CA ARG A 137 5.52 -16.78 8.22
C ARG A 137 6.41 -17.78 8.95
N LYS A 138 6.11 -19.08 8.84
CA LYS A 138 6.88 -20.16 9.49
C LYS A 138 8.31 -20.32 8.97
N PHE A 139 8.65 -19.66 7.86
CA PHE A 139 9.99 -19.63 7.27
C PHE A 139 10.74 -18.33 7.57
N LEU A 140 10.13 -17.38 8.29
CA LEU A 140 10.77 -16.12 8.68
C LEU A 140 11.54 -16.27 10.00
N TRP A 141 12.53 -17.17 9.99
CA TRP A 141 13.46 -17.39 11.10
C TRP A 141 14.88 -17.56 10.54
N THR A 142 15.87 -17.27 11.38
CA THR A 142 17.30 -17.42 11.11
C THR A 142 18.01 -18.09 12.26
#